data_AF-A0A6P1NH65-F1
#
_entry.id   AF-A0A6P1NH65-F1
#
_cell.length_a   1.000
_cell.length_b   1.000
_cell.length_c   1.000
_cell.angle_alpha   90.00
_cell.angle_beta   90.00
_cell.angle_gamma   90.00
#
_symmetry.space_group_name_H-M   'P 1'
#
loop_
_entity.id
_entity.type
_entity.pdbx_description
1 polymer ?
#
loop_
_entity_poly.entity_id
_entity_poly.type
_entity_poly.pdbx_seq_one_letter_code
_entity_poly.pdbx_strand_id
1 'polypeptide(L)'
;MARYWPTADKDPDISAPMVEFAGIWREMPKFVFSLTLTQASWNTTVIPDVVPEQIAELKARPGGDIALSGANLASTFMRHGLVDEFRILVHPVVLGQGRPLFEAPDVRMDLRLEETRTFGNGVVLLHYSRGGER
;
A
#
# COMPACT_ATOMS: atom_id res chain seq x y z
N MET A 1 -2.30 9.96 -8.43
CA MET A 1 -3.38 9.18 -7.78
C MET A 1 -4.71 9.95 -7.81
N ALA A 2 -4.98 10.86 -6.88
CA ALA A 2 -6.32 11.49 -6.74
C ALA A 2 -6.79 12.40 -7.89
N ARG A 3 -5.89 12.82 -8.80
CA ARG A 3 -6.24 13.57 -10.01
C ARG A 3 -6.43 12.69 -11.25
N TYR A 4 -5.91 11.46 -11.23
CA TYR A 4 -5.87 10.59 -12.41
C TYR A 4 -7.02 9.57 -12.35
N TRP A 5 -7.01 8.72 -11.31
CA TRP A 5 -7.94 7.60 -11.20
C TRP A 5 -9.43 7.95 -11.25
N PRO A 6 -9.90 9.07 -10.67
CA PRO A 6 -11.32 9.42 -10.77
C PRO A 6 -11.83 9.63 -12.19
N THR A 7 -10.95 9.97 -13.13
CA THR A 7 -11.29 10.32 -14.51
C THR A 7 -10.54 9.50 -15.55
N ALA A 8 -9.79 8.47 -15.13
CA ALA A 8 -8.95 7.68 -16.03
C ALA A 8 -9.80 7.01 -17.13
N ASP A 9 -11.00 6.58 -16.80
CA ASP A 9 -12.00 6.01 -17.72
C ASP A 9 -12.57 6.97 -18.77
N LYS A 10 -12.25 8.28 -18.69
CA LYS A 10 -12.67 9.26 -19.69
C LYS A 10 -11.69 9.40 -20.86
N ASP A 11 -10.49 8.86 -20.72
CA ASP A 11 -9.50 8.84 -21.78
C ASP A 11 -9.88 7.76 -22.81
N PRO A 12 -10.12 8.11 -24.09
CA PRO A 12 -10.53 7.14 -25.10
C PRO A 12 -9.44 6.12 -25.43
N ASP A 13 -8.17 6.40 -25.12
CA ASP A 13 -7.04 5.52 -25.43
C ASP A 13 -6.70 4.57 -24.28
N ILE A 14 -7.46 4.62 -23.18
CA ILE A 14 -7.17 3.81 -22.00
C ILE A 14 -7.63 2.35 -22.18
N SER A 15 -6.78 1.41 -21.77
CA SER A 15 -7.09 -0.02 -21.84
C SER A 15 -8.27 -0.42 -20.94
N ALA A 16 -9.04 -1.43 -21.33
CA ALA A 16 -10.17 -1.94 -20.54
C ALA A 16 -9.84 -2.29 -19.07
N PRO A 17 -8.70 -2.94 -18.73
CA PRO A 17 -8.34 -3.19 -17.33
C PRO A 17 -8.15 -1.92 -16.50
N MET A 18 -7.68 -0.83 -17.13
CA MET A 18 -7.50 0.45 -16.45
C MET A 18 -8.85 1.17 -16.23
N VAL A 19 -9.82 1.01 -17.13
CA VAL A 19 -11.21 1.49 -16.92
C VAL A 19 -11.82 0.79 -15.71
N GLU A 20 -11.72 -0.53 -15.65
CA GLU A 20 -12.23 -1.33 -14.53
C GLU A 20 -11.58 -0.91 -13.21
N PHE A 21 -10.26 -0.79 -13.20
CA PHE A 21 -9.53 -0.34 -12.01
C PHE A 21 -9.92 1.07 -11.58
N ALA A 22 -10.21 1.99 -12.50
CA ALA A 22 -10.71 3.33 -12.15
C ALA A 22 -12.04 3.27 -11.36
N GLY A 23 -12.94 2.37 -11.74
CA GLY A 23 -14.17 2.08 -11.01
C GLY A 23 -13.91 1.58 -9.60
N ILE A 24 -13.12 0.50 -9.48
CA ILE A 24 -12.70 -0.09 -8.19
C ILE A 24 -12.05 0.98 -7.31
N TRP A 25 -11.14 1.77 -7.88
CA TRP A 25 -10.44 2.81 -7.14
C TRP A 25 -11.40 3.86 -6.60
N ARG A 26 -12.43 4.28 -7.35
CA ARG A 26 -13.39 5.28 -6.86
C ARG A 26 -14.23 4.75 -5.70
N GLU A 27 -14.67 3.50 -5.79
CA GLU A 27 -15.59 2.87 -4.83
C GLU A 27 -14.88 2.40 -3.55
N MET A 28 -13.63 1.95 -3.66
CA MET A 28 -12.87 1.42 -2.52
C MET A 28 -12.70 2.47 -1.39
N PRO A 29 -13.02 2.14 -0.13
CA PRO A 29 -12.75 3.03 1.01
C PRO A 29 -11.26 3.36 1.12
N LYS A 30 -10.95 4.63 1.37
CA LYS A 30 -9.57 5.12 1.54
C LYS A 30 -9.41 5.81 2.87
N PHE A 31 -8.31 5.52 3.55
CA PHE A 31 -7.90 6.23 4.75
C PHE A 31 -6.62 7.02 4.43
N VAL A 32 -6.68 8.34 4.59
CA VAL A 32 -5.55 9.23 4.32
C VAL A 32 -5.07 9.82 5.63
N PHE A 33 -3.84 9.49 6.03
CA PHE A 33 -3.20 10.07 7.20
C PHE A 33 -2.55 11.40 6.80
N SER A 34 -3.00 12.51 7.37
CA SER A 34 -2.50 13.85 7.03
C SER A 34 -2.73 14.87 8.14
N LEU A 35 -1.70 15.67 8.42
CA LEU A 35 -1.76 16.78 9.38
C LEU A 35 -2.40 18.05 8.80
N THR A 36 -2.41 18.20 7.48
CA THR A 36 -2.81 19.46 6.81
C THR A 36 -4.07 19.32 5.97
N LEU A 37 -4.38 18.12 5.50
CA LEU A 37 -5.59 17.85 4.76
C LEU A 37 -6.73 17.65 5.76
N THR A 38 -7.83 18.38 5.60
CA THR A 38 -9.00 18.27 6.50
C THR A 38 -10.19 17.61 5.83
N GLN A 39 -10.25 17.62 4.49
CA GLN A 39 -11.33 17.01 3.70
C GLN A 39 -10.79 16.39 2.43
N ALA A 40 -11.44 15.32 1.98
CA ALA A 40 -11.12 14.61 0.75
C ALA A 40 -12.38 14.04 0.09
N SER A 41 -12.35 13.92 -1.24
CA SER A 41 -13.41 13.28 -2.02
C SER A 41 -13.08 11.81 -2.32
N TRP A 42 -13.90 11.13 -3.13
CA TRP A 42 -13.64 9.79 -3.66
C TRP A 42 -13.56 8.70 -2.58
N ASN A 43 -14.57 8.63 -1.73
CA ASN A 43 -14.69 7.67 -0.61
C ASN A 43 -13.45 7.66 0.30
N THR A 44 -13.06 8.85 0.77
CA THR A 44 -11.86 9.04 1.58
C THR A 44 -12.21 9.58 2.96
N THR A 45 -11.72 8.92 4.00
CA THR A 45 -11.68 9.43 5.37
C THR A 45 -10.28 9.96 5.67
N VAL A 46 -10.18 11.22 6.12
CA VAL A 46 -8.91 11.82 6.51
C VAL A 46 -8.70 11.64 8.00
N ILE A 47 -7.54 11.14 8.40
CA ILE A 47 -7.17 10.85 9.78
C ILE A 47 -5.92 11.69 10.10
N PRO A 48 -5.86 12.40 11.24
CA PRO A 48 -4.74 13.28 11.55
C PRO A 48 -3.44 12.51 11.82
N ASP A 49 -3.52 11.35 12.46
CA ASP A 49 -2.35 10.59 12.88
C ASP A 49 -2.63 9.08 12.95
N VAL A 50 -1.58 8.28 12.97
CA VAL A 50 -1.65 6.82 13.13
C VAL A 50 -1.83 6.50 14.60
N VAL A 51 -3.02 6.00 14.96
CA VAL A 51 -3.31 5.47 16.30
C VAL A 51 -3.35 3.95 16.20
N PRO A 52 -2.35 3.20 16.71
CA PRO A 52 -2.22 1.76 16.51
C PRO A 52 -3.48 0.96 16.86
N GLU A 53 -4.17 1.35 17.94
CA GLU A 53 -5.39 0.71 18.41
C GLU A 53 -6.52 0.85 17.38
N GLN A 54 -6.68 2.04 16.79
CA GLN A 54 -7.69 2.27 15.74
C GLN A 54 -7.39 1.48 14.47
N ILE A 55 -6.10 1.30 14.15
CA ILE A 55 -5.69 0.47 13.01
C ILE A 55 -5.97 -1.01 13.31
N ALA A 56 -5.68 -1.48 14.52
CA ALA A 56 -5.99 -2.84 14.93
C ALA A 56 -7.51 -3.12 14.88
N GLU A 57 -8.32 -2.18 15.36
CA GLU A 57 -9.78 -2.24 15.23
C GLU A 57 -10.23 -2.26 13.77
N LEU A 58 -9.62 -1.44 12.91
CA LEU A 58 -9.93 -1.43 11.47
C LEU A 58 -9.59 -2.79 10.82
N LYS A 59 -8.42 -3.36 11.14
CA LYS A 59 -7.98 -4.68 10.66
C LYS A 59 -8.90 -5.81 11.13
N ALA A 60 -9.53 -5.67 12.30
CA ALA A 60 -10.45 -6.68 12.84
C ALA A 60 -11.85 -6.66 12.20
N ARG A 61 -12.20 -5.61 11.44
CA ARG A 61 -13.49 -5.51 10.76
C ARG A 61 -13.54 -6.45 9.55
N PRO A 62 -14.72 -6.98 9.20
CA PRO A 62 -14.89 -7.68 7.93
C PRO A 62 -14.67 -6.69 6.78
N GLY A 63 -13.98 -7.11 5.72
CA GLY A 63 -13.69 -6.22 4.58
C GLY A 63 -12.58 -6.67 3.63
N GLY A 64 -11.80 -7.68 4.01
CA GLY A 64 -10.67 -8.18 3.20
C GLY A 64 -9.36 -7.47 3.56
N ASP A 65 -8.42 -7.48 2.62
CA ASP A 65 -7.06 -6.96 2.83
C ASP A 65 -7.04 -5.42 2.85
N ILE A 66 -6.14 -4.86 3.67
CA ILE A 66 -5.87 -3.41 3.71
C ILE A 66 -4.52 -3.15 3.05
N ALA A 67 -4.54 -2.48 1.90
CA ALA A 67 -3.32 -2.07 1.20
C ALA A 67 -2.74 -0.77 1.78
N LEU A 68 -1.45 -0.79 2.11
CA LEU A 68 -0.72 0.36 2.64
C LEU A 68 0.11 1.04 1.55
N SER A 69 0.08 2.37 1.49
CA SER A 69 0.83 3.15 0.48
C SER A 69 1.61 4.29 1.13
N GLY A 70 2.90 4.40 0.76
CA GLY A 70 3.81 5.47 1.17
C GLY A 70 4.89 4.99 2.15
N ALA A 71 6.16 5.30 1.87
CA ALA A 71 7.32 4.80 2.62
C ALA A 71 7.31 5.23 4.10
N ASN A 72 7.00 6.50 4.38
CA ASN A 72 6.95 7.02 5.75
C ASN A 72 5.84 6.33 6.56
N LEU A 73 4.65 6.18 5.96
CA LEU A 73 3.51 5.53 6.61
C LEU A 73 3.78 4.05 6.84
N ALA A 74 4.37 3.35 5.86
CA ALA A 74 4.83 1.98 6.02
C ALA A 74 5.82 1.85 7.18
N SER A 75 6.78 2.77 7.29
CA SER A 75 7.76 2.76 8.37
C SER A 75 7.12 2.97 9.76
N THR A 76 6.12 3.84 9.87
CA THR A 76 5.32 3.99 11.10
C THR A 76 4.57 2.70 11.45
N PHE A 77 3.88 2.09 10.48
CA PHE A 77 3.14 0.84 10.70
C PHE A 77 4.07 -0.32 11.08
N MET A 78 5.27 -0.38 10.50
CA MET A 78 6.30 -1.36 10.86
C MET A 78 6.76 -1.19 12.31
N ARG A 79 7.02 0.04 12.79
CA ARG A 79 7.38 0.30 14.20
C ARG A 79 6.32 -0.18 15.19
N HIS A 80 5.05 -0.08 14.81
CA HIS A 80 3.94 -0.56 15.62
C HIS A 80 3.60 -2.05 15.41
N GLY A 81 4.36 -2.77 14.58
CA GLY A 81 4.11 -4.18 14.29
C GLY A 81 2.79 -4.45 13.58
N LEU A 82 2.26 -3.46 12.84
CA LEU A 82 0.93 -3.51 12.20
C LEU A 82 0.94 -4.09 10.79
N VAL A 83 2.10 -4.38 10.21
CA VAL A 83 2.24 -4.96 8.87
C VAL A 83 2.33 -6.48 8.96
N ASP A 84 1.41 -7.18 8.29
CA ASP A 84 1.33 -8.65 8.29
C ASP A 84 2.06 -9.26 7.09
N GLU A 85 1.98 -8.61 5.93
CA GLU A 85 2.51 -9.11 4.66
C GLU A 85 3.22 -8.03 3.86
N PHE A 86 4.21 -8.44 3.07
CA PHE A 86 4.92 -7.62 2.10
C PHE A 86 4.79 -8.24 0.72
N ARG A 87 4.26 -7.47 -0.24
CA ARG A 87 4.28 -7.83 -1.67
C ARG A 87 5.21 -6.88 -2.40
N ILE A 88 6.46 -7.30 -2.58
CA ILE A 88 7.55 -6.48 -3.12
C ILE A 88 7.70 -6.79 -4.61
N LEU A 89 7.51 -5.77 -5.45
CA LEU A 89 7.83 -5.85 -6.88
C LEU A 89 9.23 -5.29 -7.14
N VAL A 90 10.16 -6.16 -7.52
CA VAL A 90 11.52 -5.80 -7.92
C VAL A 90 11.52 -5.53 -9.42
N HIS A 91 11.80 -4.28 -9.79
CA HIS A 91 11.92 -3.86 -11.19
C HIS A 91 13.37 -3.98 -11.66
N PRO A 92 13.64 -4.41 -12.91
CA PRO A 92 14.98 -4.56 -13.46
C PRO A 92 15.57 -3.19 -13.87
N VAL A 93 15.72 -2.28 -12.91
CA VAL A 93 16.24 -0.92 -13.12
C VAL A 93 17.07 -0.46 -11.93
N VAL A 94 18.17 0.23 -12.20
CA VAL A 94 18.97 0.93 -11.18
C VAL A 94 18.57 2.41 -11.19
N LEU A 95 17.85 2.85 -10.16
CA LEU A 95 17.34 4.23 -10.07
C LEU A 95 18.41 5.26 -9.66
N GLY A 96 19.52 4.82 -9.05
CA GLY A 96 20.57 5.68 -8.52
C GLY A 96 20.19 6.30 -7.17
N GLN A 97 19.10 7.08 -7.11
CA GLN A 97 18.60 7.72 -5.90
C GLN A 97 17.06 7.68 -5.81
N GLY A 98 16.53 7.72 -4.59
CA GLY A 98 15.10 7.68 -4.35
C GLY A 98 14.78 7.49 -2.88
N ARG A 99 13.49 7.30 -2.57
CA ARG A 99 13.06 6.92 -1.22
C ARG A 99 13.23 5.41 -1.03
N PRO A 100 13.96 4.95 0.00
CA PRO A 100 14.02 3.53 0.34
C PRO A 100 12.63 2.95 0.61
N LEU A 101 12.47 1.65 0.34
CA LEU A 101 11.24 0.92 0.67
C LEU A 101 11.00 0.88 2.19
N PHE A 102 12.08 0.67 2.96
CA PHE A 102 12.04 0.59 4.41
C PHE A 102 12.86 1.74 5.01
N GLU A 103 12.18 2.68 5.68
CA GLU A 103 12.79 3.79 6.42
C GLU A 103 12.59 3.60 7.95
N ALA A 104 12.87 2.39 8.44
CA ALA A 104 12.73 1.99 9.84
C ALA A 104 13.98 1.21 10.32
N PRO A 105 15.14 1.89 10.50
CA PRO A 105 16.42 1.22 10.81
C PRO A 105 16.46 0.54 12.19
N ASP A 106 15.53 0.90 13.07
CA ASP A 106 15.27 0.40 14.41
C ASP A 106 14.33 -0.81 14.46
N VAL A 107 13.73 -1.20 13.32
CA VAL A 107 12.79 -2.33 13.25
C VAL A 107 13.50 -3.56 12.71
N ARG A 108 13.55 -4.62 13.53
CA ARG A 108 13.91 -5.97 13.09
C ARG A 108 12.65 -6.81 13.03
N MET A 109 12.43 -7.45 11.89
CA MET A 109 11.32 -8.38 11.69
C MET A 109 11.80 -9.55 10.86
N ASP A 110 11.54 -10.76 11.36
CA ASP A 110 11.76 -11.97 10.59
C ASP A 110 10.61 -12.13 9.58
N LEU A 111 10.95 -12.54 8.37
CA LEU A 111 10.01 -12.71 7.27
C LEU A 111 10.06 -14.15 6.77
N ARG A 112 8.91 -14.68 6.36
CA ARG A 112 8.80 -15.97 5.67
C ARG A 112 8.39 -15.72 4.23
N LEU A 113 9.15 -16.27 3.28
CA LEU A 113 8.80 -16.21 1.86
C LEU A 113 7.62 -17.14 1.60
N GLU A 114 6.52 -16.59 1.09
CA GLU A 114 5.30 -17.32 0.74
C GLU A 114 5.22 -17.59 -0.77
N GLU A 115 5.58 -16.60 -1.59
CA GLU A 115 5.52 -16.71 -3.05
C GLU A 115 6.70 -15.98 -3.71
N THR A 116 7.20 -16.56 -4.80
CA THR A 116 8.03 -15.85 -5.78
C THR A 116 7.42 -16.03 -7.16
N ARG A 117 7.20 -14.92 -7.86
CA ARG A 117 6.63 -14.93 -9.21
C ARG A 117 7.39 -13.99 -10.13
N THR A 118 7.81 -14.49 -11.29
CA THR A 118 8.42 -13.70 -12.35
C THR A 118 7.39 -13.32 -13.41
N PHE A 119 7.45 -12.09 -13.91
CA PHE A 119 6.63 -11.62 -15.02
C PHE A 119 7.46 -11.57 -16.31
N GLY A 120 6.80 -11.64 -17.47
CA GLY A 120 7.47 -11.66 -18.79
C GLY A 120 8.28 -10.40 -19.12
N ASN A 121 8.12 -9.32 -18.36
CA ASN A 121 8.86 -8.06 -18.49
C ASN A 121 10.07 -7.97 -17.53
N GLY A 122 10.43 -9.07 -16.86
CA GLY A 122 11.56 -9.13 -15.92
C GLY A 122 11.26 -8.61 -14.51
N VAL A 123 10.04 -8.17 -14.22
CA VAL A 123 9.63 -7.85 -12.84
C VAL A 123 9.53 -9.14 -12.03
N VAL A 124 9.93 -9.08 -10.75
CA VAL A 124 9.79 -10.19 -9.80
C VAL A 124 8.93 -9.75 -8.62
N LEU A 125 7.85 -10.47 -8.36
CA LEU A 125 7.08 -10.38 -7.12
C LEU A 125 7.70 -11.31 -6.08
N LEU A 126 7.97 -10.76 -4.90
CA LEU A 126 8.29 -11.48 -3.68
C LEU A 126 7.18 -11.22 -2.67
N HIS A 127 6.48 -12.27 -2.25
CA HIS A 127 5.47 -12.21 -1.20
C HIS A 127 6.05 -12.78 0.09
N TYR A 128 6.11 -11.97 1.12
CA TYR A 128 6.52 -12.36 2.46
C TYR A 128 5.38 -12.17 3.44
N SER A 129 5.27 -13.07 4.40
CA SER A 129 4.51 -12.86 5.63
C SER A 129 5.47 -12.60 6.79
N ARG A 130 4.95 -12.03 7.88
CA ARG A 130 5.67 -11.94 9.14
C ARG A 130 5.98 -13.35 9.67
N GLY A 131 7.27 -13.62 9.89
CA GLY A 131 7.72 -14.83 10.57
C GLY A 131 7.34 -14.79 12.06
N GLY A 132 6.90 -15.93 12.60
CA GLY A 132 6.70 -16.07 14.05
C GLY A 132 8.04 -15.95 14.80
N GLU A 133 7.97 -15.51 16.07
CA GLU A 133 9.11 -15.54 16.98
C GLU A 133 9.62 -16.99 17.11
N ARG A 134 10.92 -17.22 16.92
CA ARG A 134 11.59 -18.46 17.33
C ARG A 134 11.99 -18.38 18.78
#